data_AF-A0A836BC15-F1
#
_entry.id   AF-A0A836BC15-F1
#
_cell.length_a   1.000
_cell.length_b   1.000
_cell.length_c   1.000
_cell.angle_alpha   90.00
_cell.angle_beta   90.00
_cell.angle_gamma   90.00
#
_symmetry.space_group_name_H-M   'P 1'
#
loop_
_entity.id
_entity.type
_entity.pdbx_description
1 polymer ?
#
loop_
_entity_poly.entity_id
_entity_poly.type
_entity_poly.pdbx_seq_one_letter_code
_entity_poly.pdbx_strand_id
1 'polypeptide(L)'
;MMQASQQQLALKAATGVAFTEPWLSLSTKPFDYSAAFSKQGGAAAGAVAAAAMAARPESILELTFQRGALSTWMQQPAAAGQGAVAAATKAHVPEGLLEGLAGLAARLHGLMDALAVAGGAAAPGGKQEGAAAESAAAAALDVGVSAAAAAAVTAGTVRSEWTSALSSKPQRMLRLDSLPQELAMVYTAYAAALRQAAWQRAADATAAAPSLASDSAAAEVGSSAGGAAEGAASLGGSARGGGGSDAGAVAALTAAVAGLRRAAGVYDWLAAELLPALGGGAAAGSSDVPLELLPAAARCMSGLCLAEAQALMAAAAEARGMSPGARRALHGGCVTLLKGAEASAGEVATVAAATAGAAVSDRLLRLLGAGGALHAAAGCYCLGLERQKELELGEAEAAAEECRRLLECGLKRVDRSDPPSWADSFKALQAAAAQLSAAAHKDRLAVTYQPLPKQPPDASANAAVRVATEPFQPAPVRPLAPLPDAAGGKGGCVIM
;
A
#
# COMPACT_ATOMS: atom_id res chain seq x y z
N MET A 1 25.95 23.21 -5.11
CA MET A 1 24.62 23.66 -4.65
C MET A 1 23.48 23.22 -5.56
N MET A 2 23.54 23.36 -6.90
CA MET A 2 22.43 22.92 -7.77
C MET A 2 22.07 21.43 -7.67
N GLN A 3 23.06 20.53 -7.60
CA GLN A 3 22.80 19.08 -7.49
C GLN A 3 22.06 18.67 -6.21
N ALA A 4 22.41 19.24 -5.05
CA ALA A 4 21.76 18.91 -3.78
C ALA A 4 20.30 19.39 -3.74
N SER A 5 20.02 20.57 -4.31
CA SER A 5 18.66 21.09 -4.45
C SER A 5 17.82 20.20 -5.38
N GLN A 6 18.39 19.76 -6.51
CA GLN A 6 17.72 18.85 -7.45
C GLN A 6 17.38 17.49 -6.83
N GLN A 7 18.30 16.89 -6.07
CA GLN A 7 18.07 15.60 -5.38
C GLN A 7 16.92 15.68 -4.37
N GLN A 8 16.85 16.76 -3.58
CA GLN A 8 15.79 16.94 -2.58
C GLN A 8 14.42 17.18 -3.23
N LEU A 9 14.42 17.89 -4.36
CA LEU A 9 13.21 18.21 -5.12
C LEU A 9 12.61 16.97 -5.77
N ALA A 10 13.47 16.06 -6.24
CA ALA A 10 13.05 14.78 -6.81
C ALA A 10 12.65 13.74 -5.77
N LEU A 11 13.33 13.69 -4.62
CA LEU A 11 12.89 12.87 -3.50
C LEU A 11 11.49 13.28 -3.06
N LYS A 12 11.24 14.59 -2.92
CA LYS A 12 9.91 15.15 -2.65
C LYS A 12 8.90 14.85 -3.76
N ALA A 13 9.29 14.90 -5.03
CA ALA A 13 8.40 14.55 -6.13
C ALA A 13 8.04 13.05 -6.16
N ALA A 14 9.00 12.17 -5.85
CA ALA A 14 8.79 10.73 -5.78
C ALA A 14 7.98 10.30 -4.54
N THR A 15 8.18 10.96 -3.39
CA THR A 15 7.37 10.74 -2.19
C THR A 15 6.08 11.54 -2.17
N GLY A 16 5.92 12.56 -3.01
CA GLY A 16 4.66 13.29 -3.11
C GLY A 16 3.58 12.53 -3.89
N VAL A 17 3.98 11.48 -4.62
CA VAL A 17 3.08 10.45 -5.17
C VAL A 17 2.71 9.41 -4.11
N ALA A 18 3.26 9.51 -2.89
CA ALA A 18 2.81 8.68 -1.80
C ALA A 18 1.32 8.96 -1.59
N PHE A 19 0.51 7.98 -1.92
CA PHE A 19 -0.88 7.93 -1.52
C PHE A 19 -0.92 7.69 0.00
N THR A 20 -0.40 8.63 0.78
CA THR A 20 -0.23 8.54 2.24
C THR A 20 -1.55 8.60 2.97
N GLU A 21 -2.63 8.96 2.29
CA GLU A 21 -3.94 8.84 2.92
C GLU A 21 -4.29 7.37 3.09
N PRO A 22 -4.72 6.98 4.30
CA PRO A 22 -5.28 5.66 4.52
C PRO A 22 -6.57 5.57 3.72
N TRP A 23 -6.49 5.07 2.49
CA TRP A 23 -7.65 4.71 1.68
C TRP A 23 -8.59 3.79 2.47
N LEU A 24 -8.02 3.01 3.38
CA LEU A 24 -8.71 2.19 4.35
C LEU A 24 -8.82 2.92 5.69
N SER A 25 -9.81 3.81 5.81
CA SER A 25 -10.45 4.05 7.10
C SER A 25 -11.36 2.85 7.38
N LEU A 26 -10.79 1.73 7.84
CA LEU A 26 -11.59 0.58 8.28
C LEU A 26 -12.20 0.95 9.63
N SER A 27 -13.44 1.41 9.63
CA SER A 27 -14.22 1.54 10.85
C SER A 27 -14.60 0.15 11.34
N THR A 28 -13.75 -0.47 12.14
CA THR A 28 -14.08 -1.69 12.87
C THR A 28 -14.80 -1.32 14.16
N LYS A 29 -16.07 -0.91 14.08
CA LYS A 29 -16.87 -0.89 15.32
C LYS A 29 -16.90 -2.34 15.85
N PRO A 30 -16.58 -2.57 17.14
CA PRO A 30 -16.66 -3.91 17.71
C PRO A 30 -18.12 -4.37 17.60
N PHE A 31 -18.33 -5.46 16.86
CA PHE A 31 -19.63 -6.12 16.83
C PHE A 31 -19.73 -6.95 18.11
N ASP A 32 -20.73 -6.64 18.93
CA ASP A 32 -20.98 -7.40 20.14
C ASP A 32 -21.65 -8.74 19.77
N TYR A 33 -20.84 -9.78 19.57
CA TYR A 33 -21.34 -11.13 19.29
C TYR A 33 -22.32 -11.60 20.37
N SER A 34 -22.22 -11.11 21.61
CA SER A 34 -23.13 -11.52 22.69
C SER A 34 -24.58 -11.09 22.45
N ALA A 35 -24.80 -9.96 21.76
CA ALA A 35 -26.12 -9.42 21.50
C ALA A 35 -26.88 -10.16 20.38
N ALA A 36 -26.16 -10.73 19.40
CA ALA A 36 -26.76 -11.50 18.31
C ALA A 36 -27.29 -12.87 18.80
N PHE A 37 -26.58 -13.51 19.73
CA PHE A 37 -27.02 -14.77 20.34
C PHE A 37 -28.17 -14.61 21.34
N SER A 38 -28.38 -13.41 21.90
CA SER A 38 -29.44 -13.15 22.88
C SER A 38 -30.85 -13.03 22.28
N LYS A 39 -31.00 -12.77 20.97
CA LYS A 39 -32.31 -12.49 20.35
C LYS A 39 -32.90 -13.62 19.50
N GLN A 40 -32.10 -14.61 19.08
CA GLN A 40 -32.61 -15.79 18.38
C GLN A 40 -32.81 -16.94 19.39
N GLY A 41 -33.95 -16.89 20.08
CA GLY A 41 -34.33 -17.81 21.14
C GLY A 41 -34.56 -19.24 20.67
N GLY A 42 -33.84 -20.17 21.30
CA GLY A 42 -34.10 -21.60 21.36
C GLY A 42 -33.10 -22.24 22.33
N ALA A 43 -33.52 -23.19 23.16
CA ALA A 43 -32.67 -23.79 24.22
C ALA A 43 -31.34 -24.37 23.69
N ALA A 44 -31.29 -24.76 22.41
CA ALA A 44 -30.07 -25.19 21.72
C ALA A 44 -29.06 -24.05 21.47
N ALA A 45 -29.53 -22.83 21.15
CA ALA A 45 -28.67 -21.66 20.98
C ALA A 45 -28.06 -21.20 22.33
N GLY A 46 -28.80 -21.38 23.43
CA GLY A 46 -28.31 -21.15 24.78
C GLY A 46 -27.20 -22.13 25.20
N ALA A 47 -27.31 -23.41 24.83
CA ALA A 47 -26.28 -24.42 25.10
C ALA A 47 -25.02 -24.20 24.24
N VAL A 48 -25.17 -23.78 22.99
CA VAL A 48 -24.05 -23.41 22.10
C VAL A 48 -23.35 -22.14 22.59
N ALA A 49 -24.10 -21.13 23.02
CA ALA A 49 -23.54 -19.91 23.61
C ALA A 49 -22.86 -20.18 24.97
N ALA A 50 -23.44 -21.05 25.81
CA ALA A 50 -22.84 -21.47 27.07
C ALA A 50 -21.58 -22.35 26.87
N ALA A 51 -21.58 -23.25 25.88
CA ALA A 51 -20.41 -24.05 25.51
C ALA A 51 -19.31 -23.20 24.87
N ALA A 52 -19.67 -22.19 24.05
CA ALA A 52 -18.73 -21.21 23.50
C ALA A 52 -18.17 -20.24 24.57
N MET A 53 -18.95 -19.94 25.62
CA MET A 53 -18.49 -19.15 26.78
C MET A 53 -17.66 -19.98 27.77
N ALA A 54 -17.93 -21.28 27.89
CA ALA A 54 -17.22 -22.20 28.79
C ALA A 54 -15.92 -22.75 28.19
N ALA A 55 -15.86 -22.93 26.87
CA ALA A 55 -14.63 -23.17 26.14
C ALA A 55 -13.87 -21.85 25.96
N ARG A 56 -13.24 -21.35 27.02
CA ARG A 56 -12.30 -20.22 26.93
C ARG A 56 -10.92 -20.73 26.47
N PRO A 57 -10.50 -20.44 25.23
CA PRO A 57 -9.14 -20.03 25.00
C PRO A 57 -9.11 -18.50 25.16
N GLU A 58 -8.14 -17.99 25.91
CA GLU A 58 -7.92 -16.56 26.13
C GLU A 58 -7.66 -15.76 24.81
N SER A 59 -7.63 -16.45 23.66
CA SER A 59 -7.37 -15.93 22.31
C SER A 59 -8.51 -15.11 21.67
N ILE A 60 -9.77 -15.29 22.06
CA ILE A 60 -10.90 -14.47 21.54
C ILE A 60 -10.96 -13.09 22.23
N LEU A 61 -10.51 -13.02 23.49
CA LEU A 61 -10.33 -11.75 24.20
C LEU A 61 -9.12 -10.97 23.69
N GLU A 62 -8.04 -11.65 23.26
CA GLU A 62 -6.96 -11.00 22.50
C GLU A 62 -7.41 -10.45 21.15
N LEU A 63 -8.27 -11.17 20.41
CA LEU A 63 -8.85 -10.69 19.15
C LEU A 63 -9.76 -9.46 19.34
N THR A 64 -10.51 -9.38 20.45
CA THR A 64 -11.31 -8.19 20.78
C THR A 64 -10.45 -7.04 21.32
N PHE A 65 -9.36 -7.34 22.03
CA PHE A 65 -8.37 -6.34 22.47
C PHE A 65 -7.59 -5.74 21.27
N GLN A 66 -7.16 -6.58 20.33
CA GLN A 66 -6.51 -6.15 19.07
C GLN A 66 -7.50 -5.42 18.14
N ARG A 67 -8.78 -5.80 18.11
CA ARG A 67 -9.84 -5.11 17.34
C ARG A 67 -10.25 -3.78 17.98
N GLY A 68 -10.17 -3.64 19.30
CA GLY A 68 -10.32 -2.36 20.01
C GLY A 68 -9.14 -1.40 19.76
N ALA A 69 -7.90 -1.91 19.74
CA ALA A 69 -6.73 -1.13 19.33
C ALA A 69 -6.83 -0.68 17.86
N LEU A 70 -7.31 -1.57 16.99
CA LEU A 70 -7.59 -1.31 15.58
C LEU A 70 -8.67 -0.22 15.39
N SER A 71 -9.77 -0.26 16.14
CA SER A 71 -10.81 0.78 16.08
C SER A 71 -10.34 2.11 16.64
N THR A 72 -9.53 2.10 17.71
CA THR A 72 -8.98 3.31 18.35
C THR A 72 -7.93 3.98 17.46
N TRP A 73 -7.12 3.18 16.74
CA TRP A 73 -6.18 3.66 15.72
C TRP A 73 -6.89 4.28 14.51
N MET A 74 -8.06 3.75 14.11
CA MET A 74 -8.79 4.23 12.92
C MET A 74 -9.83 5.33 13.19
N GLN A 75 -10.20 5.57 14.45
CA GLN A 75 -11.18 6.59 14.85
C GLN A 75 -10.57 7.95 15.19
N GLN A 76 -9.31 8.24 14.87
CA GLN A 76 -8.80 9.60 15.07
C GLN A 76 -9.60 10.59 14.19
N PRO A 77 -10.31 11.56 14.79
CA PRO A 77 -11.11 12.50 14.03
C PRO A 77 -10.18 13.37 13.20
N ALA A 78 -10.52 13.56 11.92
CA ALA A 78 -10.03 14.63 11.08
C ALA A 78 -10.52 15.98 11.64
N ALA A 79 -10.00 16.39 12.79
CA ALA A 79 -10.19 17.73 13.31
C ALA A 79 -9.31 18.67 12.47
N ALA A 80 -9.97 19.59 11.76
CA ALA A 80 -9.36 20.57 10.87
C ALA A 80 -8.32 21.43 11.62
N GLY A 81 -7.05 21.05 11.52
CA GLY A 81 -5.93 21.82 12.03
C GLY A 81 -4.62 21.22 11.53
N GLN A 82 -3.72 22.06 11.01
CA GLN A 82 -2.41 21.65 10.48
C GLN A 82 -1.56 20.84 11.49
N GLY A 83 -1.82 20.96 12.79
CA GLY A 83 -1.18 20.15 13.83
C GLY A 83 -1.71 18.70 13.94
N ALA A 84 -2.95 18.42 13.55
CA ALA A 84 -3.54 17.07 13.62
C ALA A 84 -3.06 16.17 12.48
N VAL A 85 -2.76 16.73 11.30
CA VAL A 85 -2.17 15.99 10.18
C VAL A 85 -0.78 15.47 10.54
N ALA A 86 0.02 16.25 11.27
CA ALA A 86 1.34 15.83 11.75
C ALA A 86 1.28 14.78 12.89
N ALA A 87 0.16 14.69 13.61
CA ALA A 87 -0.07 13.68 14.64
C ALA A 87 -0.64 12.37 14.05
N ALA A 88 -1.54 12.46 13.07
CA ALA A 88 -2.12 11.31 12.37
C ALA A 88 -1.09 10.61 11.46
N THR A 89 -0.13 11.34 10.88
CA THR A 89 0.98 10.74 10.11
C THR A 89 2.05 10.07 11.00
N LYS A 90 2.05 10.32 12.32
CA LYS A 90 2.97 9.69 13.28
C LYS A 90 2.47 8.37 13.87
N ALA A 91 1.23 7.97 13.59
CA ALA A 91 0.74 6.67 14.05
C ALA A 91 1.36 5.55 13.21
N HIS A 92 2.58 5.12 13.58
CA HIS A 92 3.22 3.94 13.00
C HIS A 92 2.25 2.75 13.04
N VAL A 93 2.19 2.00 11.94
CA VAL A 93 1.51 0.70 11.90
C VAL A 93 2.26 -0.17 12.92
N PRO A 94 1.65 -0.54 14.04
CA PRO A 94 2.35 -1.35 15.04
C PRO A 94 2.63 -2.72 14.44
N GLU A 95 3.83 -3.27 14.66
CA GLU A 95 4.20 -4.60 14.14
C GLU A 95 3.19 -5.67 14.58
N GLY A 96 2.65 -5.55 15.80
CA GLY A 96 1.60 -6.42 16.31
C GLY A 96 0.29 -6.40 15.51
N LEU A 97 -0.01 -5.34 14.74
CA LEU A 97 -1.16 -5.32 13.84
C LEU A 97 -0.94 -6.23 12.62
N LEU A 98 0.25 -6.19 12.02
CA LEU A 98 0.58 -7.05 10.89
C LEU A 98 0.59 -8.52 11.31
N GLU A 99 1.17 -8.81 12.47
CA GLU A 99 1.17 -10.16 13.07
C GLU A 99 -0.25 -10.61 13.42
N GLY A 100 -1.07 -9.73 13.99
CA GLY A 100 -2.48 -10.00 14.31
C GLY A 100 -3.32 -10.32 13.07
N LEU A 101 -3.19 -9.53 12.00
CA LEU A 101 -3.90 -9.76 10.73
C LEU A 101 -3.43 -11.03 10.03
N ALA A 102 -2.12 -11.28 9.99
CA ALA A 102 -1.56 -12.52 9.42
C ALA A 102 -2.01 -13.75 10.22
N GLY A 103 -1.99 -13.67 11.56
CA GLY A 103 -2.45 -14.72 12.45
C GLY A 103 -3.96 -14.99 12.32
N LEU A 104 -4.78 -13.95 12.19
CA LEU A 104 -6.22 -14.07 11.92
C LEU A 104 -6.47 -14.75 10.57
N ALA A 105 -5.77 -14.30 9.52
CA ALA A 105 -5.91 -14.87 8.18
C ALA A 105 -5.53 -16.36 8.15
N ALA A 106 -4.43 -16.74 8.81
CA ALA A 106 -4.01 -18.13 8.94
C ALA A 106 -5.10 -18.96 9.62
N ARG A 107 -5.65 -18.53 10.77
CA ARG A 107 -6.73 -19.27 11.46
C ARG A 107 -7.97 -19.46 10.60
N LEU A 108 -8.39 -18.42 9.88
CA LEU A 108 -9.54 -18.47 8.98
C LEU A 108 -9.30 -19.45 7.81
N HIS A 109 -8.09 -19.48 7.26
CA HIS A 109 -7.72 -20.43 6.21
C HIS A 109 -7.82 -21.88 6.70
N GLY A 110 -7.32 -22.16 7.91
CA GLY A 110 -7.38 -23.51 8.48
C GLY A 110 -8.79 -23.96 8.82
N LEU A 111 -9.64 -23.01 9.23
CA LEU A 111 -11.06 -23.28 9.40
C LEU A 111 -11.71 -23.65 8.05
N MET A 112 -11.36 -22.95 6.96
CA MET A 112 -11.84 -23.30 5.62
C MET A 112 -11.36 -24.68 5.16
N ASP A 113 -10.08 -25.00 5.37
CA ASP A 113 -9.52 -26.32 5.02
C ASP A 113 -10.20 -27.44 5.81
N ALA A 114 -10.40 -27.25 7.12
CA ALA A 114 -11.09 -28.20 7.98
C ALA A 114 -12.55 -28.42 7.53
N LEU A 115 -13.26 -27.34 7.18
CA LEU A 115 -14.63 -27.42 6.65
C LEU A 115 -14.69 -28.10 5.29
N ALA A 116 -13.70 -27.88 4.41
CA ALA A 116 -13.62 -28.54 3.11
C ALA A 116 -13.39 -30.04 3.25
N VAL A 117 -12.49 -30.47 4.15
CA VAL A 117 -12.26 -31.89 4.46
C VAL A 117 -13.53 -32.53 5.04
N ALA A 118 -14.21 -31.85 5.96
CA ALA A 118 -15.46 -32.33 6.53
C ALA A 118 -16.59 -32.44 5.49
N GLY A 119 -16.72 -31.46 4.60
CA GLY A 119 -17.72 -31.45 3.53
C GLY A 119 -17.46 -32.51 2.46
N GLY A 120 -16.18 -32.80 2.15
CA GLY A 120 -15.79 -33.86 1.21
C GLY A 120 -16.08 -35.27 1.72
N ALA A 121 -16.14 -35.47 3.04
CA ALA A 121 -16.53 -36.74 3.64
C ALA A 121 -18.05 -37.04 3.50
N ALA A 122 -18.86 -36.03 3.18
CA ALA A 122 -20.31 -36.13 3.01
C ALA A 122 -20.73 -36.41 1.55
N ALA A 123 -20.07 -37.36 0.88
CA ALA A 123 -20.47 -37.80 -0.45
C ALA A 123 -21.87 -38.49 -0.41
N PRO A 124 -22.71 -38.32 -1.44
CA PRO A 124 -24.12 -38.71 -1.37
C PRO A 124 -24.27 -40.23 -1.53
N GLY A 125 -24.48 -40.94 -0.41
CA GLY A 125 -24.79 -42.37 -0.48
C GLY A 125 -25.08 -43.10 0.85
N GLY A 126 -24.78 -42.53 2.02
CA GLY A 126 -24.96 -43.22 3.30
C GLY A 126 -25.71 -42.40 4.34
N LYS A 127 -26.68 -43.01 5.04
CA LYS A 127 -27.35 -42.47 6.24
C LYS A 127 -26.34 -42.28 7.40
N GLN A 128 -25.44 -41.32 7.31
CA GLN A 128 -24.45 -40.97 8.35
C GLN A 128 -24.37 -39.46 8.57
N GLU A 129 -25.51 -38.79 8.83
CA GLU A 129 -25.50 -37.37 9.22
C GLU A 129 -24.81 -37.13 10.58
N GLY A 130 -24.75 -38.14 11.47
CA GLY A 130 -24.09 -38.00 12.78
C GLY A 130 -22.56 -37.99 12.73
N ALA A 131 -21.94 -38.79 11.87
CA ALA A 131 -20.48 -38.98 11.87
C ALA A 131 -19.72 -37.84 11.17
N ALA A 132 -20.33 -37.20 10.16
CA ALA A 132 -19.71 -36.06 9.46
C ALA A 132 -19.62 -34.81 10.36
N ALA A 133 -20.66 -34.57 11.17
CA ALA A 133 -20.66 -33.49 12.16
C ALA A 133 -19.61 -33.72 13.26
N GLU A 134 -19.42 -34.98 13.68
CA GLU A 134 -18.42 -35.36 14.70
C GLU A 134 -16.97 -35.26 14.17
N SER A 135 -16.74 -35.60 12.89
CA SER A 135 -15.45 -35.41 12.21
C SER A 135 -15.09 -33.93 12.01
N ALA A 136 -16.07 -33.10 11.57
CA ALA A 136 -15.90 -31.65 11.47
C ALA A 136 -15.59 -31.02 12.84
N ALA A 137 -16.25 -31.50 13.89
CA ALA A 137 -16.04 -31.09 15.27
C ALA A 137 -14.61 -31.42 15.76
N ALA A 138 -14.11 -32.62 15.45
CA ALA A 138 -12.75 -33.04 15.80
C ALA A 138 -11.67 -32.22 15.07
N ALA A 139 -11.84 -31.97 13.76
CA ALA A 139 -10.93 -31.13 13.00
C ALA A 139 -10.96 -29.65 13.46
N ALA A 140 -12.13 -29.14 13.84
CA ALA A 140 -12.25 -27.79 14.41
C ALA A 140 -11.54 -27.67 15.77
N LEU A 141 -11.63 -28.70 16.62
CA LEU A 141 -10.93 -28.78 17.90
C LEU A 141 -9.40 -28.72 17.75
N ASP A 142 -8.83 -29.36 16.72
CA ASP A 142 -7.39 -29.30 16.41
C ASP A 142 -6.90 -27.90 15.99
N VAL A 143 -7.80 -27.07 15.45
CA VAL A 143 -7.52 -25.65 15.13
C VAL A 143 -7.86 -24.72 16.31
N GLY A 144 -8.31 -25.28 17.44
CA GLY A 144 -8.73 -24.53 18.63
C GLY A 144 -10.07 -23.80 18.46
N VAL A 145 -10.89 -24.22 17.49
CA VAL A 145 -12.23 -23.68 17.23
C VAL A 145 -13.26 -24.64 17.81
N SER A 146 -14.17 -24.12 18.66
CA SER A 146 -15.27 -24.95 19.17
C SER A 146 -16.10 -25.50 18.01
N ALA A 147 -16.41 -26.80 18.05
CA ALA A 147 -17.31 -27.45 17.09
C ALA A 147 -18.63 -26.69 16.88
N ALA A 148 -19.12 -26.04 17.94
CA ALA A 148 -20.32 -25.23 17.90
C ALA A 148 -20.14 -23.92 17.10
N ALA A 149 -18.95 -23.32 17.15
CA ALA A 149 -18.60 -22.17 16.34
C ALA A 149 -18.42 -22.55 14.86
N ALA A 150 -17.78 -23.71 14.58
CA ALA A 150 -17.68 -24.24 13.23
C ALA A 150 -19.09 -24.49 12.63
N ALA A 151 -19.97 -25.18 13.35
CA ALA A 151 -21.34 -25.44 12.92
C ALA A 151 -22.16 -24.14 12.74
N ALA A 152 -21.99 -23.14 13.60
CA ALA A 152 -22.64 -21.83 13.48
C ALA A 152 -22.19 -21.08 12.21
N VAL A 153 -20.89 -21.14 11.89
CA VAL A 153 -20.33 -20.58 10.65
C VAL A 153 -20.88 -21.32 9.43
N THR A 154 -20.93 -22.66 9.45
CA THR A 154 -21.49 -23.45 8.35
C THR A 154 -22.99 -23.21 8.16
N ALA A 155 -23.72 -22.95 9.25
CA ALA A 155 -25.15 -22.63 9.21
C ALA A 155 -25.47 -21.20 8.74
N GLY A 156 -24.45 -20.39 8.37
CA GLY A 156 -24.64 -19.00 7.95
C GLY A 156 -25.16 -18.08 9.07
N THR A 157 -24.99 -18.48 10.34
CA THR A 157 -25.49 -17.70 11.48
C THR A 157 -24.53 -16.59 11.92
N VAL A 158 -23.26 -16.68 11.51
CA VAL A 158 -22.25 -15.66 11.78
C VAL A 158 -22.21 -14.67 10.63
N ARG A 159 -22.62 -13.42 10.89
CA ARG A 159 -22.49 -12.30 9.95
C ARG A 159 -21.33 -11.40 10.39
N SER A 160 -20.47 -11.05 9.44
CA SER A 160 -19.45 -10.02 9.65
C SER A 160 -19.85 -8.73 8.96
N GLU A 161 -19.50 -7.60 9.59
CA GLU A 161 -19.79 -6.26 9.07
C GLU A 161 -18.48 -5.53 8.77
N TRP A 162 -18.34 -5.02 7.55
CA TRP A 162 -17.13 -4.36 7.05
C TRP A 162 -17.47 -3.03 6.38
N THR A 163 -16.58 -2.05 6.44
CA THR A 163 -16.69 -0.84 5.62
C THR A 163 -15.91 -0.99 4.33
N SER A 164 -16.48 -0.55 3.22
CA SER A 164 -15.77 -0.46 1.94
C SER A 164 -14.99 0.86 1.85
N ALA A 165 -13.70 0.76 1.60
CA ALA A 165 -12.77 1.85 1.32
C ALA A 165 -12.90 2.39 -0.10
N LEU A 166 -13.32 1.54 -1.04
CA LEU A 166 -13.48 1.91 -2.44
C LEU A 166 -14.84 2.56 -2.73
N SER A 167 -15.81 2.40 -1.83
CA SER A 167 -17.12 3.05 -1.88
C SER A 167 -17.00 4.56 -1.67
N SER A 168 -17.64 5.34 -2.54
CA SER A 168 -17.77 6.80 -2.37
C SER A 168 -18.61 7.22 -1.16
N LYS A 169 -19.39 6.30 -0.58
CA LYS A 169 -20.20 6.56 0.62
C LYS A 169 -19.39 6.21 1.87
N PRO A 170 -18.86 7.20 2.61
CA PRO A 170 -18.18 6.93 3.86
C PRO A 170 -19.18 6.28 4.83
N GLN A 171 -18.74 5.26 5.57
CA GLN A 171 -19.49 4.60 6.65
C GLN A 171 -20.63 3.65 6.27
N ARG A 172 -20.79 3.25 5.00
CA ARG A 172 -21.69 2.14 4.68
C ARG A 172 -21.10 0.84 5.24
N MET A 173 -21.78 0.24 6.21
CA MET A 173 -21.45 -1.09 6.72
C MET A 173 -22.08 -2.13 5.80
N LEU A 174 -21.22 -2.99 5.26
CA LEU A 174 -21.54 -4.08 4.36
C LEU A 174 -21.55 -5.37 5.16
N ARG A 175 -22.58 -6.20 4.93
CA ARG A 175 -22.73 -7.48 5.59
C ARG A 175 -22.16 -8.57 4.70
N LEU A 176 -21.32 -9.41 5.29
CA LEU A 176 -20.80 -10.62 4.67
C LEU A 176 -21.46 -11.81 5.35
N ASP A 177 -22.04 -12.68 4.52
CA ASP A 177 -22.76 -13.87 4.98
C ASP A 177 -21.92 -15.15 4.81
N SER A 178 -20.66 -15.03 4.40
CA SER A 178 -19.78 -16.19 4.19
C SER A 178 -18.36 -15.98 4.71
N LEU A 179 -17.82 -17.03 5.34
CA LEU A 179 -16.45 -17.07 5.85
C LEU A 179 -15.38 -16.75 4.79
N PRO A 180 -15.49 -17.24 3.54
CA PRO A 180 -14.49 -16.93 2.53
C PRO A 180 -14.47 -15.46 2.11
N GLN A 181 -15.62 -14.77 2.14
CA GLN A 181 -15.68 -13.31 1.92
C GLN A 181 -14.99 -12.56 3.07
N GLU A 182 -15.19 -13.01 4.31
CA GLU A 182 -14.51 -12.44 5.47
C GLU A 182 -12.98 -12.64 5.37
N LEU A 183 -12.52 -13.83 4.99
CA LEU A 183 -11.11 -14.10 4.73
C LEU A 183 -10.54 -13.17 3.65
N ALA A 184 -11.26 -12.96 2.55
CA ALA A 184 -10.86 -12.05 1.50
C ALA A 184 -10.73 -10.59 1.99
N MET A 185 -11.65 -10.13 2.85
CA MET A 185 -11.55 -8.81 3.48
C MET A 185 -10.36 -8.71 4.43
N VAL A 186 -10.07 -9.76 5.21
CA VAL A 186 -8.91 -9.79 6.11
C VAL A 186 -7.61 -9.70 5.31
N TYR A 187 -7.46 -10.45 4.22
CA TYR A 187 -6.28 -10.35 3.36
C TYR A 187 -6.17 -8.99 2.66
N THR A 188 -7.29 -8.40 2.25
CA THR A 188 -7.34 -7.04 1.69
C THR A 188 -6.82 -6.02 2.70
N ALA A 189 -7.23 -6.13 3.97
CA ALA A 189 -6.76 -5.27 5.05
C ALA A 189 -5.28 -5.52 5.39
N TYR A 190 -4.83 -6.78 5.39
CA TYR A 190 -3.43 -7.15 5.59
C TYR A 190 -2.52 -6.55 4.51
N ALA A 191 -2.88 -6.69 3.24
CA ALA A 191 -2.13 -6.12 2.12
C ALA A 191 -2.03 -4.59 2.23
N ALA A 192 -3.11 -3.93 2.65
CA ALA A 192 -3.11 -2.50 2.86
C ALA A 192 -2.23 -2.05 4.02
N ALA A 193 -2.23 -2.80 5.13
CA ALA A 193 -1.35 -2.53 6.26
C ALA A 193 0.13 -2.68 5.85
N LEU A 194 0.47 -3.68 5.03
CA LEU A 194 1.81 -3.82 4.44
C LEU A 194 2.19 -2.62 3.57
N ARG A 195 1.28 -2.16 2.71
CA ARG A 195 1.47 -0.97 1.88
C ARG A 195 1.70 0.29 2.73
N GLN A 196 0.88 0.49 3.77
CA GLN A 196 1.01 1.64 4.67
C GLN A 196 2.32 1.62 5.44
N ALA A 197 2.73 0.47 5.99
CA ALA A 197 4.01 0.31 6.68
C ALA A 197 5.20 0.59 5.75
N ALA A 198 5.11 0.20 4.47
CA ALA A 198 6.13 0.53 3.48
C ALA A 198 6.25 2.05 3.25
N TRP A 199 5.13 2.75 3.12
CA TRP A 199 5.12 4.21 2.97
C TRP A 199 5.61 4.96 4.19
N GLN A 200 5.30 4.48 5.40
CA GLN A 200 5.85 5.03 6.64
C GLN A 200 7.37 4.95 6.65
N ARG A 201 7.94 3.78 6.34
CA ARG A 201 9.40 3.63 6.24
C ARG A 201 10.02 4.55 5.20
N ALA A 202 9.36 4.74 4.05
CA ALA A 202 9.83 5.67 3.03
C ALA A 202 9.78 7.13 3.54
N ALA A 203 8.72 7.52 4.24
CA ALA A 203 8.59 8.86 4.82
C ALA A 203 9.63 9.11 5.93
N ASP A 204 9.89 8.12 6.80
CA ASP A 204 10.90 8.22 7.86
C ASP A 204 12.30 8.38 7.24
N ALA A 205 12.57 7.67 6.14
CA ALA A 205 13.83 7.79 5.41
C ALA A 205 14.05 9.18 4.82
N THR A 206 13.00 9.81 4.29
CA THR A 206 13.10 11.15 3.72
C THR A 206 13.15 12.24 4.78
N ALA A 207 12.50 12.04 5.93
CA ALA A 207 12.57 12.94 7.07
C ALA A 207 13.93 12.92 7.77
N ALA A 208 14.59 11.76 7.82
CA ALA A 208 15.91 11.60 8.43
C ALA A 208 17.06 12.17 7.58
N ALA A 209 16.83 12.47 6.29
CA ALA A 209 17.84 13.04 5.42
C ALA A 209 18.21 14.46 5.91
N PRO A 210 19.49 14.72 6.26
CA PRO A 210 19.89 16.01 6.81
C PRO A 210 19.57 17.14 5.83
N SER A 211 18.88 18.17 6.31
CA SER A 211 18.64 19.39 5.53
C SER A 211 19.95 20.14 5.36
N LEU A 212 20.70 19.83 4.29
CA LEU A 212 21.97 20.47 3.91
C LEU A 212 21.87 21.99 3.64
N ALA A 213 20.74 22.63 3.95
CA ALA A 213 20.43 24.00 3.61
C ALA A 213 20.77 25.03 4.72
N SER A 214 21.15 24.62 5.94
CA SER A 214 21.22 25.57 7.08
C SER A 214 22.62 26.06 7.48
N ASP A 215 23.71 25.37 7.17
CA ASP A 215 25.01 25.66 7.82
C ASP A 215 26.00 26.49 7.00
N SER A 216 25.61 27.07 5.86
CA SER A 216 26.52 27.91 5.06
C SER A 216 26.33 29.43 5.20
N ALA A 217 25.54 29.89 6.18
CA ALA A 217 25.22 31.32 6.33
C ALA A 217 26.09 32.08 7.36
N ALA A 218 27.05 31.43 8.02
CA ALA A 218 27.83 32.05 9.13
C ALA A 218 29.36 31.97 8.97
N ALA A 219 29.89 32.08 7.74
CA ALA A 219 31.30 32.42 7.53
C ALA A 219 31.41 33.86 7.03
N GLU A 220 31.30 34.80 7.97
CA GLU A 220 31.60 36.21 7.74
C GLU A 220 33.06 36.42 7.34
N VAL A 221 33.23 37.04 6.17
CA VAL A 221 34.14 38.15 5.84
C VAL A 221 35.30 38.39 6.82
N GLY A 222 36.43 37.74 6.53
CA GLY A 222 37.76 38.19 6.95
C GLY A 222 38.55 38.70 5.74
N SER A 223 38.42 39.99 5.45
CA SER A 223 39.24 40.69 4.45
C SER A 223 40.71 40.73 4.92
N SER A 224 41.64 40.18 4.14
CA SER A 224 43.02 40.66 4.14
C SER A 224 43.64 40.45 2.76
N ALA A 225 44.20 41.54 2.24
CA ALA A 225 44.84 41.65 0.95
C ALA A 225 46.31 41.19 1.01
N GLY A 226 46.80 40.66 -0.10
CA GLY A 226 48.20 40.76 -0.50
C GLY A 226 48.99 39.46 -0.54
N GLY A 227 49.64 39.21 -1.69
CA GLY A 227 50.80 38.32 -1.78
C GLY A 227 50.74 37.29 -2.88
N ALA A 228 51.35 37.61 -4.03
CA ALA A 228 51.74 36.63 -5.05
C ALA A 228 52.94 35.81 -4.58
N ALA A 229 52.92 34.49 -4.79
CA ALA A 229 54.12 33.68 -5.06
C ALA A 229 53.72 32.25 -5.48
N GLU A 230 54.41 31.77 -6.51
CA GLU A 230 54.41 30.42 -7.05
C GLU A 230 54.89 29.37 -6.03
N GLY A 231 54.49 28.10 -6.23
CA GLY A 231 55.31 26.98 -5.79
C GLY A 231 54.57 25.77 -5.19
N ALA A 232 54.68 24.66 -5.92
CA ALA A 232 54.79 23.28 -5.43
C ALA A 232 53.56 22.56 -4.82
N ALA A 233 53.05 21.64 -5.63
CA ALA A 233 52.79 20.23 -5.32
C ALA A 233 52.36 19.87 -3.88
N SER A 234 51.06 19.59 -3.72
CA SER A 234 50.59 18.65 -2.71
C SER A 234 49.35 17.92 -3.23
N LEU A 235 49.58 16.72 -3.79
CA LEU A 235 48.55 15.73 -4.11
C LEU A 235 48.13 15.04 -2.80
N GLY A 236 47.42 15.77 -1.94
CA GLY A 236 46.75 15.23 -0.76
C GLY A 236 45.32 14.86 -1.11
N GLY A 237 45.12 13.64 -1.63
CA GLY A 237 43.80 13.06 -1.90
C GLY A 237 43.00 12.89 -0.61
N SER A 238 42.29 13.94 -0.20
CA SER A 238 41.36 13.89 0.92
C SER A 238 40.02 13.36 0.42
N ALA A 239 39.90 12.03 0.41
CA ALA A 239 38.64 11.32 0.26
C ALA A 239 37.75 11.65 1.47
N ARG A 240 37.05 12.79 1.40
CA ARG A 240 36.04 13.19 2.40
C ARG A 240 34.91 12.16 2.39
N GLY A 241 34.88 11.34 3.44
CA GLY A 241 33.86 10.34 3.75
C GLY A 241 32.48 10.93 4.07
N GLY A 242 31.82 11.51 3.07
CA GLY A 242 30.43 11.98 3.14
C GLY A 242 29.37 10.92 2.77
N GLY A 243 29.74 9.65 2.60
CA GLY A 243 28.86 8.61 2.02
C GLY A 243 27.85 7.95 2.98
N GLY A 244 27.76 8.37 4.24
CA GLY A 244 26.98 7.67 5.26
C GLY A 244 25.46 7.91 5.19
N SER A 245 25.02 9.14 4.93
CA SER A 245 23.60 9.51 4.99
C SER A 245 22.78 8.93 3.83
N ASP A 246 23.34 8.97 2.62
CA ASP A 246 22.62 8.59 1.41
C ASP A 246 22.43 7.08 1.33
N ALA A 247 23.39 6.31 1.87
CA ALA A 247 23.29 4.86 1.98
C ALA A 247 22.10 4.44 2.86
N GLY A 248 21.85 5.16 3.97
CA GLY A 248 20.71 4.91 4.86
C GLY A 248 19.36 5.15 4.18
N ALA A 249 19.21 6.30 3.51
CA ALA A 249 17.99 6.62 2.78
C ALA A 249 17.70 5.60 1.65
N VAL A 250 18.73 5.23 0.88
CA VAL A 250 18.63 4.24 -0.19
C VAL A 250 18.24 2.85 0.35
N ALA A 251 18.80 2.44 1.49
CA ALA A 251 18.45 1.16 2.13
C ALA A 251 16.98 1.15 2.59
N ALA A 252 16.51 2.23 3.21
CA ALA A 252 15.14 2.34 3.66
C ALA A 252 14.13 2.39 2.50
N LEU A 253 14.43 3.10 1.41
CA LEU A 253 13.65 3.05 0.18
C LEU A 253 13.58 1.62 -0.40
N THR A 254 14.70 0.90 -0.40
CA THR A 254 14.75 -0.49 -0.88
C THR A 254 13.90 -1.42 -0.01
N ALA A 255 13.88 -1.21 1.31
CA ALA A 255 13.03 -1.95 2.23
C ALA A 255 11.53 -1.63 2.03
N ALA A 256 11.19 -0.37 1.77
CA ALA A 256 9.83 0.04 1.41
C ALA A 256 9.37 -0.60 0.09
N VAL A 257 10.22 -0.64 -0.94
CA VAL A 257 9.98 -1.36 -2.20
C VAL A 257 9.63 -2.83 -1.94
N ALA A 258 10.38 -3.52 -1.08
CA ALA A 258 10.09 -4.91 -0.73
C ALA A 258 8.72 -5.06 -0.04
N GLY A 259 8.36 -4.14 0.86
CA GLY A 259 7.04 -4.13 1.51
C GLY A 259 5.88 -3.96 0.51
N LEU A 260 6.04 -3.06 -0.47
CA LEU A 260 5.04 -2.84 -1.53
C LEU A 260 4.91 -4.05 -2.46
N ARG A 261 6.01 -4.75 -2.77
CA ARG A 261 5.97 -5.99 -3.57
C ARG A 261 5.25 -7.12 -2.85
N ARG A 262 5.38 -7.23 -1.53
CA ARG A 262 4.59 -8.16 -0.70
C ARG A 262 3.12 -7.81 -0.69
N ALA A 263 2.78 -6.54 -0.49
CA ALA A 263 1.39 -6.08 -0.56
C ALA A 263 0.75 -6.40 -1.92
N ALA A 264 1.48 -6.13 -3.02
CA ALA A 264 1.06 -6.48 -4.37
C ALA A 264 0.83 -7.99 -4.53
N GLY A 265 1.72 -8.82 -3.99
CA GLY A 265 1.59 -10.28 -4.00
C GLY A 265 0.31 -10.80 -3.35
N VAL A 266 -0.08 -10.24 -2.21
CA VAL A 266 -1.34 -10.59 -1.53
C VAL A 266 -2.54 -10.22 -2.39
N TYR A 267 -2.55 -9.01 -2.98
CA TYR A 267 -3.62 -8.59 -3.88
C TYR A 267 -3.70 -9.42 -5.17
N ASP A 268 -2.55 -9.81 -5.72
CA ASP A 268 -2.47 -10.65 -6.91
C ASP A 268 -3.04 -12.05 -6.66
N TRP A 269 -2.67 -12.67 -5.53
CA TRP A 269 -3.26 -13.94 -5.09
C TRP A 269 -4.77 -13.84 -4.84
N LEU A 270 -5.23 -12.75 -4.21
CA LEU A 270 -6.67 -12.49 -4.05
C LEU A 270 -7.39 -12.44 -5.40
N ALA A 271 -6.82 -11.73 -6.37
CA ALA A 271 -7.41 -11.56 -7.70
C ALA A 271 -7.42 -12.85 -8.54
N ALA A 272 -6.38 -13.68 -8.42
CA ALA A 272 -6.18 -14.86 -9.24
C ALA A 272 -6.84 -16.11 -8.66
N GLU A 273 -6.80 -16.29 -7.35
CA GLU A 273 -7.19 -17.53 -6.68
C GLU A 273 -8.47 -17.35 -5.86
N LEU A 274 -8.43 -16.52 -4.81
CA LEU A 274 -9.50 -16.50 -3.81
C LEU A 274 -10.80 -15.91 -4.37
N LEU A 275 -10.78 -14.69 -4.92
CA LEU A 275 -12.00 -14.00 -5.36
C LEU A 275 -12.74 -14.68 -6.52
N PRO A 276 -12.05 -15.25 -7.54
CA PRO A 276 -12.70 -16.07 -8.55
C PRO A 276 -13.40 -17.31 -7.96
N ALA A 277 -12.79 -17.96 -6.96
CA ALA A 277 -13.40 -19.10 -6.27
C ALA A 277 -14.69 -18.73 -5.52
N LEU A 278 -14.83 -17.46 -5.13
CA LEU A 278 -16.07 -16.91 -4.54
C LEU A 278 -17.12 -16.53 -5.58
N GLY A 279 -16.91 -16.85 -6.86
CA GLY A 279 -17.80 -16.48 -7.96
C GLY A 279 -17.70 -15.00 -8.36
N GLY A 280 -16.56 -14.33 -8.10
CA GLY A 280 -16.23 -13.02 -8.66
C GLY A 280 -17.22 -11.89 -8.32
N GLY A 281 -17.85 -11.96 -7.15
CA GLY A 281 -18.89 -11.01 -6.73
C GLY A 281 -20.29 -11.27 -7.29
N ALA A 282 -20.44 -12.18 -8.26
CA ALA A 282 -21.73 -12.55 -8.85
C ALA A 282 -22.49 -13.61 -8.01
N ALA A 283 -21.78 -14.42 -7.23
CA ALA A 283 -22.41 -15.47 -6.40
C ALA A 283 -23.16 -14.93 -5.17
N ALA A 284 -22.88 -13.70 -4.76
CA ALA A 284 -23.65 -13.03 -3.72
C ALA A 284 -24.93 -12.46 -4.36
N GLY A 285 -26.04 -13.20 -4.30
CA GLY A 285 -27.37 -12.75 -4.75
C GLY A 285 -27.92 -11.52 -4.01
N SER A 286 -27.11 -10.85 -3.19
CA SER A 286 -27.38 -9.58 -2.52
C SER A 286 -26.75 -8.43 -3.29
N SER A 287 -27.51 -7.37 -3.56
CA SER A 287 -27.09 -6.14 -4.25
C SER A 287 -26.06 -5.27 -3.48
N ASP A 288 -25.32 -5.85 -2.53
CA ASP A 288 -24.46 -5.11 -1.60
C ASP A 288 -23.09 -5.77 -1.37
N VAL A 289 -22.44 -6.17 -2.46
CA VAL A 289 -21.10 -6.75 -2.42
C VAL A 289 -20.06 -5.63 -2.29
N PRO A 290 -19.12 -5.68 -1.32
CA PRO A 290 -18.00 -4.76 -1.26
C PRO A 290 -17.19 -4.76 -2.55
N LEU A 291 -16.82 -3.57 -3.01
CA LEU A 291 -16.01 -3.43 -4.23
C LEU A 291 -14.63 -4.11 -4.08
N GLU A 292 -14.14 -4.24 -2.85
CA GLU A 292 -12.92 -4.96 -2.48
C GLU A 292 -12.97 -6.44 -2.87
N LEU A 293 -14.16 -7.03 -2.96
CA LEU A 293 -14.34 -8.44 -3.34
C LEU A 293 -14.41 -8.65 -4.85
N LEU A 294 -14.22 -7.60 -5.64
CA LEU A 294 -14.11 -7.71 -7.09
C LEU A 294 -12.67 -8.05 -7.49
N PRO A 295 -12.44 -9.08 -8.33
CA PRO A 295 -11.09 -9.40 -8.81
C PRO A 295 -10.37 -8.21 -9.48
N ALA A 296 -11.12 -7.36 -10.19
CA ALA A 296 -10.58 -6.15 -10.81
C ALA A 296 -10.08 -5.11 -9.78
N ALA A 297 -10.71 -5.03 -8.61
CA ALA A 297 -10.27 -4.15 -7.54
C ALA A 297 -8.95 -4.64 -6.94
N ALA A 298 -8.84 -5.94 -6.69
CA ALA A 298 -7.59 -6.55 -6.24
C ALA A 298 -6.45 -6.36 -7.28
N ARG A 299 -6.72 -6.56 -8.58
CA ARG A 299 -5.75 -6.24 -9.66
C ARG A 299 -5.34 -4.77 -9.67
N CYS A 300 -6.30 -3.86 -9.54
CA CYS A 300 -6.04 -2.41 -9.44
C CYS A 300 -5.08 -2.10 -8.29
N MET A 301 -5.35 -2.64 -7.10
CA MET A 301 -4.52 -2.41 -5.91
C MET A 301 -3.14 -3.06 -6.02
N SER A 302 -3.03 -4.24 -6.63
CA SER A 302 -1.75 -4.88 -6.95
C SER A 302 -0.91 -4.01 -7.89
N GLY A 303 -1.50 -3.57 -9.01
CA GLY A 303 -0.86 -2.69 -9.98
C GLY A 303 -0.43 -1.35 -9.38
N LEU A 304 -1.24 -0.76 -8.50
CA LEU A 304 -0.90 0.44 -7.75
C LEU A 304 0.31 0.20 -6.83
N CYS A 305 0.33 -0.88 -6.04
CA CYS A 305 1.46 -1.20 -5.18
C CYS A 305 2.77 -1.37 -5.98
N LEU A 306 2.71 -2.00 -7.16
CA LEU A 306 3.87 -2.11 -8.05
C LEU A 306 4.29 -0.75 -8.62
N ALA A 307 3.35 0.08 -9.07
CA ALA A 307 3.65 1.42 -9.54
C ALA A 307 4.37 2.26 -8.46
N GLU A 308 3.90 2.19 -7.23
CA GLU A 308 4.53 2.84 -6.08
C GLU A 308 5.93 2.28 -5.80
N ALA A 309 6.10 0.96 -5.85
CA ALA A 309 7.40 0.31 -5.69
C ALA A 309 8.38 0.76 -6.79
N GLN A 310 7.91 0.86 -8.04
CA GLN A 310 8.68 1.37 -9.16
C GLN A 310 9.06 2.85 -8.98
N ALA A 311 8.16 3.67 -8.45
CA ALA A 311 8.42 5.08 -8.14
C ALA A 311 9.50 5.24 -7.06
N LEU A 312 9.44 4.44 -5.98
CA LEU A 312 10.48 4.43 -4.94
C LEU A 312 11.84 3.96 -5.48
N MET A 313 11.86 3.00 -6.42
CA MET A 313 13.11 2.63 -7.10
C MET A 313 13.66 3.76 -7.98
N ALA A 314 12.80 4.53 -8.65
CA ALA A 314 13.23 5.72 -9.40
C ALA A 314 13.87 6.75 -8.47
N ALA A 315 13.27 6.97 -7.29
CA ALA A 315 13.82 7.85 -6.26
C ALA A 315 15.18 7.33 -5.73
N ALA A 316 15.29 6.02 -5.47
CA ALA A 316 16.52 5.40 -5.02
C ALA A 316 17.62 5.46 -6.11
N ALA A 317 17.26 5.29 -7.38
CA ALA A 317 18.17 5.45 -8.52
C ALA A 317 18.72 6.87 -8.60
N GLU A 318 17.88 7.87 -8.34
CA GLU A 318 18.31 9.26 -8.27
C GLU A 318 19.23 9.56 -7.10
N ALA A 319 18.89 9.09 -5.89
CA ALA A 319 19.76 9.21 -4.72
C ALA A 319 21.14 8.56 -4.96
N ARG A 320 21.19 7.46 -5.73
CA ARG A 320 22.45 6.81 -6.15
C ARG A 320 23.19 7.55 -7.27
N GLY A 321 22.64 8.64 -7.81
CA GLY A 321 23.24 9.37 -8.92
C GLY A 321 23.21 8.61 -10.25
N MET A 322 22.21 7.73 -10.47
CA MET A 322 22.07 7.02 -11.74
C MET A 322 21.82 7.98 -12.92
N SER A 323 22.18 7.53 -14.12
CA SER A 323 22.04 8.35 -15.32
C SER A 323 20.60 8.77 -15.59
N PRO A 324 20.36 9.93 -16.22
CA PRO A 324 19.03 10.34 -16.65
C PRO A 324 18.31 9.29 -17.51
N GLY A 325 19.04 8.60 -18.40
CA GLY A 325 18.54 7.45 -19.18
C GLY A 325 17.94 6.33 -18.35
N ALA A 326 18.63 5.91 -17.29
CA ALA A 326 18.13 4.88 -16.39
C ALA A 326 16.89 5.36 -15.62
N ARG A 327 16.89 6.61 -15.14
CA ARG A 327 15.74 7.20 -14.43
C ARG A 327 14.53 7.35 -15.34
N ARG A 328 14.71 7.80 -16.58
CA ARG A 328 13.66 7.86 -17.61
C ARG A 328 13.00 6.50 -17.81
N ALA A 329 13.80 5.44 -17.98
CA ALA A 329 13.30 4.09 -18.13
C ALA A 329 12.44 3.64 -16.94
N LEU A 330 12.87 3.97 -15.71
CA LEU A 330 12.12 3.65 -14.49
C LEU A 330 10.78 4.40 -14.41
N HIS A 331 10.77 5.70 -14.75
CA HIS A 331 9.54 6.49 -14.82
C HIS A 331 8.58 6.00 -15.91
N GLY A 332 9.09 5.62 -17.09
CA GLY A 332 8.29 4.97 -18.12
C GLY A 332 7.63 3.68 -17.62
N GLY A 333 8.36 2.87 -16.83
CA GLY A 333 7.81 1.71 -16.14
C GLY A 333 6.68 2.06 -15.16
N CYS A 334 6.79 3.17 -14.42
CA CYS A 334 5.72 3.65 -13.53
C CYS A 334 4.45 3.98 -14.32
N VAL A 335 4.58 4.66 -15.46
CA VAL A 335 3.45 5.02 -16.33
C VAL A 335 2.73 3.77 -16.85
N THR A 336 3.47 2.74 -17.27
CA THR A 336 2.87 1.47 -17.71
C THR A 336 2.05 0.81 -16.61
N LEU A 337 2.61 0.74 -15.39
CA LEU A 337 1.92 0.14 -14.25
C LEU A 337 0.67 0.94 -13.83
N LEU A 338 0.76 2.27 -13.78
CA LEU A 338 -0.36 3.14 -13.43
C LEU A 338 -1.49 3.09 -14.46
N LYS A 339 -1.19 3.00 -15.76
CA LYS A 339 -2.20 2.79 -16.81
C LYS A 339 -2.91 1.45 -16.65
N GLY A 340 -2.19 0.39 -16.29
CA GLY A 340 -2.79 -0.92 -15.98
C GLY A 340 -3.71 -0.88 -14.76
N ALA A 341 -3.31 -0.15 -13.71
CA ALA A 341 -4.14 0.08 -12.53
C ALA A 341 -5.39 0.93 -12.87
N GLU A 342 -5.25 2.00 -13.66
CA GLU A 342 -6.37 2.85 -14.11
C GLU A 342 -7.37 2.05 -14.96
N ALA A 343 -6.91 1.18 -15.85
CA ALA A 343 -7.77 0.27 -16.61
C ALA A 343 -8.55 -0.69 -15.70
N SER A 344 -7.87 -1.29 -14.72
CA SER A 344 -8.51 -2.17 -13.73
C SER A 344 -9.54 -1.41 -12.88
N ALA A 345 -9.25 -0.18 -12.47
CA ALA A 345 -10.20 0.67 -11.76
C ALA A 345 -11.42 1.01 -12.64
N GLY A 346 -11.23 1.20 -13.95
CA GLY A 346 -12.30 1.35 -14.92
C GLY A 346 -13.22 0.13 -14.97
N GLU A 347 -12.65 -1.08 -14.99
CA GLU A 347 -13.43 -2.33 -14.89
C GLU A 347 -14.26 -2.36 -13.60
N VAL A 348 -13.67 -2.01 -12.45
CA VAL A 348 -14.41 -1.93 -11.17
C VAL A 348 -15.58 -0.94 -11.30
N ALA A 349 -15.37 0.23 -11.92
CA ALA A 349 -16.41 1.24 -12.09
C ALA A 349 -17.56 0.73 -12.97
N THR A 350 -17.25 0.01 -14.05
CA THR A 350 -18.29 -0.59 -14.91
C THR A 350 -19.11 -1.64 -14.18
N VAL A 351 -18.46 -2.50 -13.38
CA VAL A 351 -19.15 -3.52 -12.58
C VAL A 351 -19.99 -2.87 -11.49
N ALA A 352 -19.43 -1.90 -10.75
CA ALA A 352 -20.12 -1.19 -9.67
C ALA A 352 -21.39 -0.47 -10.15
N ALA A 353 -21.33 0.15 -11.34
CA ALA A 353 -22.47 0.77 -11.98
C ALA A 353 -23.56 -0.24 -12.37
N ALA A 354 -23.19 -1.46 -12.74
CA ALA A 354 -24.12 -2.51 -13.13
C ALA A 354 -24.78 -3.23 -11.94
N THR A 355 -24.05 -3.43 -10.83
CA THR A 355 -24.48 -4.38 -9.77
C THR A 355 -24.87 -3.74 -8.45
N ALA A 356 -24.33 -2.57 -8.10
CA ALA A 356 -24.29 -2.14 -6.69
C ALA A 356 -24.93 -0.77 -6.41
N GLY A 357 -25.30 0.01 -7.43
CA GLY A 357 -25.64 1.43 -7.24
C GLY A 357 -24.54 2.20 -6.48
N ALA A 358 -23.33 1.64 -6.48
CA ALA A 358 -22.14 2.16 -5.83
C ALA A 358 -21.26 2.75 -6.93
N ALA A 359 -20.71 3.92 -6.69
CA ALA A 359 -19.69 4.49 -7.55
C ALA A 359 -18.32 4.13 -6.96
N VAL A 360 -17.41 3.70 -7.83
CA VAL A 360 -15.98 3.72 -7.49
C VAL A 360 -15.61 5.13 -7.13
N SER A 361 -14.71 5.27 -6.15
CA SER A 361 -14.15 6.56 -5.80
C SER A 361 -13.54 7.26 -7.03
N ASP A 362 -14.20 8.32 -7.53
CA ASP A 362 -13.68 9.17 -8.61
C ASP A 362 -12.28 9.69 -8.30
N ARG A 363 -12.00 9.87 -7.00
CA ARG A 363 -10.68 10.25 -6.49
C ARG A 363 -9.60 9.26 -6.88
N LEU A 364 -9.87 7.94 -6.85
CA LEU A 364 -8.89 6.92 -7.22
C LEU A 364 -8.49 7.06 -8.68
N LEU A 365 -9.46 7.12 -9.59
CA LEU A 365 -9.22 7.28 -11.02
C LEU A 365 -8.48 8.60 -11.32
N ARG A 366 -8.90 9.71 -10.71
CA ARG A 366 -8.23 11.00 -10.85
C ARG A 366 -6.76 10.92 -10.44
N LEU A 367 -6.47 10.37 -9.26
CA LEU A 367 -5.12 10.32 -8.72
C LEU A 367 -4.23 9.30 -9.43
N LEU A 368 -4.76 8.18 -9.92
CA LEU A 368 -4.02 7.26 -10.80
C LEU A 368 -3.55 7.99 -12.07
N GLY A 369 -4.47 8.71 -12.71
CA GLY A 369 -4.14 9.50 -13.89
C GLY A 369 -3.21 10.69 -13.60
N ALA A 370 -3.34 11.34 -12.44
CA ALA A 370 -2.44 12.40 -12.01
C ALA A 370 -1.02 11.85 -11.78
N GLY A 371 -0.88 10.71 -11.09
CA GLY A 371 0.40 10.02 -10.91
C GLY A 371 1.02 9.59 -12.24
N GLY A 372 0.20 9.10 -13.18
CA GLY A 372 0.66 8.75 -14.53
C GLY A 372 1.22 9.96 -15.28
N ALA A 373 0.53 11.10 -15.21
CA ALA A 373 0.98 12.36 -15.80
C ALA A 373 2.29 12.88 -15.15
N LEU A 374 2.39 12.79 -13.83
CA LEU A 374 3.59 13.21 -13.08
C LEU A 374 4.82 12.39 -13.47
N HIS A 375 4.70 11.06 -13.54
CA HIS A 375 5.81 10.20 -13.95
C HIS A 375 6.12 10.31 -15.45
N ALA A 376 5.13 10.52 -16.31
CA ALA A 376 5.38 10.82 -17.72
C ALA A 376 6.18 12.13 -17.87
N ALA A 377 5.79 13.18 -17.13
CA ALA A 377 6.52 14.44 -17.09
C ALA A 377 7.95 14.27 -16.54
N ALA A 378 8.14 13.48 -15.49
CA ALA A 378 9.47 13.18 -14.96
C ALA A 378 10.35 12.42 -15.97
N GLY A 379 9.75 11.52 -16.77
CA GLY A 379 10.39 10.89 -17.91
C GLY A 379 10.84 11.89 -18.98
N CYS A 380 9.97 12.84 -19.37
CA CYS A 380 10.30 13.93 -20.29
C CYS A 380 11.42 14.84 -19.74
N TYR A 381 11.41 15.12 -18.43
CA TYR A 381 12.47 15.87 -17.78
C TYR A 381 13.82 15.14 -17.86
N CYS A 382 13.84 13.84 -17.55
CA CYS A 382 15.06 13.03 -17.67
C CYS A 382 15.57 12.98 -19.12
N LEU A 383 14.68 12.82 -20.10
CA LEU A 383 15.03 12.89 -21.52
C LEU A 383 15.64 14.25 -21.88
N GLY A 384 15.06 15.35 -21.40
CA GLY A 384 15.61 16.68 -21.63
C GLY A 384 17.03 16.84 -21.08
N LEU A 385 17.33 16.24 -19.91
CA LEU A 385 18.69 16.20 -19.35
C LEU A 385 19.67 15.38 -20.21
N GLU A 386 19.23 14.26 -20.79
CA GLU A 386 20.05 13.46 -21.73
C GLU A 386 20.41 14.30 -22.95
N ARG A 387 19.40 14.89 -23.59
CA ARG A 387 19.55 15.69 -24.81
C ARG A 387 20.39 16.94 -24.58
N GLN A 388 20.24 17.59 -23.43
CA GLN A 388 21.10 18.71 -23.05
C GLN A 388 22.56 18.29 -22.97
N LYS A 389 22.85 17.12 -22.38
CA LYS A 389 24.21 16.58 -22.27
C LYS A 389 24.80 16.20 -23.64
N GLU A 390 23.96 15.72 -24.54
CA GLU A 390 24.31 15.37 -25.93
C GLU A 390 24.43 16.61 -26.85
N LEU A 391 24.19 17.81 -26.31
CA LEU A 391 24.14 19.08 -27.04
C LEU A 391 23.02 19.13 -28.11
N GLU A 392 22.00 18.27 -27.98
CA GLU A 392 20.77 18.26 -28.77
C GLU A 392 19.75 19.22 -28.14
N LEU A 393 20.11 20.50 -28.04
CA LEU A 393 19.38 21.52 -27.29
C LEU A 393 17.95 21.77 -27.81
N GLY A 394 17.71 21.57 -29.11
CA GLY A 394 16.35 21.65 -29.68
C GLY A 394 15.42 20.57 -29.13
N GLU A 395 15.92 19.33 -28.99
CA GLU A 395 15.16 18.24 -28.37
C GLU A 395 15.01 18.42 -26.86
N ALA A 396 16.05 18.94 -26.19
CA ALA A 396 16.01 19.22 -24.76
C ALA A 396 14.93 20.25 -24.40
N GLU A 397 14.85 21.35 -25.18
CA GLU A 397 13.82 22.37 -25.02
C GLU A 397 12.42 21.77 -25.23
N ALA A 398 12.20 21.04 -26.34
CA ALA A 398 10.91 20.41 -26.63
C ALA A 398 10.48 19.38 -25.56
N ALA A 399 11.42 18.58 -25.02
CA ALA A 399 11.14 17.65 -23.94
C ALA A 399 10.73 18.36 -22.64
N ALA A 400 11.37 19.50 -22.33
CA ALA A 400 11.02 20.31 -21.17
C ALA A 400 9.65 21.01 -21.32
N GLU A 401 9.27 21.40 -22.54
CA GLU A 401 7.92 21.91 -22.82
C GLU A 401 6.84 20.84 -22.63
N GLU A 402 7.07 19.64 -23.18
CA GLU A 402 6.15 18.51 -23.02
C GLU A 402 6.00 18.10 -21.55
N CYS A 403 7.11 18.13 -20.79
CA CYS A 403 7.08 17.96 -19.33
C CYS A 403 6.08 18.92 -18.67
N ARG A 404 6.17 20.23 -18.95
CA ARG A 404 5.24 21.23 -18.37
C ARG A 404 3.80 20.98 -18.78
N ARG A 405 3.55 20.66 -20.05
CA ARG A 405 2.20 20.35 -20.57
C ARG A 405 1.57 19.18 -19.81
N LEU A 406 2.33 18.10 -19.59
CA LEU A 406 1.88 16.93 -18.83
C LEU A 406 1.60 17.28 -17.36
N LEU A 407 2.43 18.11 -16.73
CA LEU A 407 2.21 18.57 -15.35
C LEU A 407 0.94 19.39 -15.20
N GLU A 408 0.64 20.27 -16.16
CA GLU A 408 -0.61 21.05 -16.17
C GLU A 408 -1.84 20.14 -16.33
N CYS A 409 -1.76 19.13 -17.20
CA CYS A 409 -2.80 18.11 -17.34
C CYS A 409 -3.00 17.31 -16.03
N GLY A 410 -1.92 16.94 -15.35
CA GLY A 410 -1.97 16.23 -14.07
C GLY A 410 -2.55 17.09 -12.94
N LEU A 411 -2.12 18.35 -12.82
CA LEU A 411 -2.63 19.30 -11.83
C LEU A 411 -4.14 19.52 -11.95
N LYS A 412 -4.70 19.56 -13.17
CA LYS A 412 -6.14 19.66 -13.39
C LYS A 412 -6.93 18.46 -12.85
N ARG A 413 -6.27 17.32 -12.63
CA ARG A 413 -6.89 16.13 -12.03
C ARG A 413 -6.81 16.13 -10.50
N VAL A 414 -5.95 16.95 -9.89
CA VAL A 414 -5.81 17.06 -8.43
C VAL A 414 -6.81 18.08 -7.90
N ASP A 415 -7.57 17.71 -6.86
CA ASP A 415 -8.56 18.58 -6.23
C ASP A 415 -7.95 19.29 -5.00
N ARG A 416 -8.60 20.36 -4.53
CA ARG A 416 -8.20 21.10 -3.32
C ARG A 416 -8.31 20.25 -2.05
N SER A 417 -9.12 19.19 -2.08
CA SER A 417 -9.27 18.22 -0.99
C SER A 417 -8.11 17.22 -0.92
N ASP A 418 -7.33 17.08 -1.98
CA ASP A 418 -6.18 16.17 -2.01
C ASP A 418 -5.00 16.76 -1.21
N PRO A 419 -4.09 15.89 -0.70
CA PRO A 419 -2.95 16.36 0.09
C PRO A 419 -2.11 17.42 -0.66
N PRO A 420 -1.69 18.51 0.01
CA PRO A 420 -0.95 19.59 -0.64
C PRO A 420 0.39 19.13 -1.25
N SER A 421 0.95 18.02 -0.73
CA SER A 421 2.16 17.38 -1.26
C SER A 421 2.06 17.00 -2.74
N TRP A 422 0.86 16.68 -3.23
CA TRP A 422 0.64 16.44 -4.65
C TRP A 422 0.92 17.70 -5.47
N ALA A 423 0.22 18.79 -5.16
CA ALA A 423 0.39 20.06 -5.86
C ALA A 423 1.84 20.58 -5.76
N ASP A 424 2.47 20.42 -4.60
CA ASP A 424 3.86 20.84 -4.39
C ASP A 424 4.84 20.04 -5.26
N SER A 425 4.60 18.74 -5.46
CA SER A 425 5.42 17.89 -6.32
C SER A 425 5.33 18.29 -7.79
N PHE A 426 4.12 18.59 -8.27
CA PHE A 426 3.92 19.11 -9.62
C PHE A 426 4.62 20.45 -9.82
N LYS A 427 4.45 21.40 -8.89
CA LYS A 427 5.08 22.73 -8.96
C LYS A 427 6.60 22.65 -8.90
N ALA A 428 7.12 21.78 -8.05
CA ALA A 428 8.55 21.51 -7.95
C ALA A 428 9.10 21.06 -9.32
N LEU A 429 8.54 20.01 -9.91
CA LEU A 429 9.01 19.52 -11.20
C LEU A 429 8.79 20.54 -12.33
N GLN A 430 7.71 21.34 -12.27
CA GLN A 430 7.46 22.43 -13.22
C GLN A 430 8.56 23.50 -13.17
N ALA A 431 9.01 23.88 -11.96
CA ALA A 431 10.11 24.82 -11.79
C ALA A 431 11.44 24.25 -12.33
N ALA A 432 11.73 22.98 -12.09
CA ALA A 432 12.91 22.31 -12.62
C ALA A 432 12.89 22.23 -14.16
N ALA A 433 11.74 21.91 -14.75
CA ALA A 433 11.56 21.88 -16.21
C ALA A 433 11.69 23.28 -16.84
N ALA A 434 11.18 24.32 -16.17
CA ALA A 434 11.34 25.71 -16.63
C ALA A 434 12.81 26.16 -16.63
N GLN A 435 13.59 25.77 -15.61
CA GLN A 435 15.03 26.05 -15.56
C GLN A 435 15.78 25.34 -16.69
N LEU A 436 15.47 24.06 -16.92
CA LEU A 436 16.06 23.28 -18.01
C LEU A 436 15.73 23.90 -19.38
N SER A 437 14.47 24.24 -19.62
CA SER A 437 14.01 24.90 -20.85
C SER A 437 14.72 26.23 -21.07
N ALA A 438 14.82 27.09 -20.05
CA ALA A 438 15.51 28.37 -20.16
C ALA A 438 17.00 28.24 -20.48
N ALA A 439 17.68 27.26 -19.86
CA ALA A 439 19.10 26.98 -20.12
C ALA A 439 19.30 26.46 -21.55
N ALA A 440 18.53 25.45 -21.96
CA ALA A 440 18.58 24.89 -23.31
C ALA A 440 18.26 25.94 -24.38
N HIS A 441 17.24 26.77 -24.17
CA HIS A 441 16.85 27.84 -25.08
C HIS A 441 17.96 28.87 -25.28
N LYS A 442 18.56 29.33 -24.17
CA LYS A 442 19.67 30.29 -24.19
C LYS A 442 20.84 29.75 -25.01
N ASP A 443 21.28 28.53 -24.72
CA ASP A 443 22.43 27.92 -25.39
C ASP A 443 22.10 27.55 -26.85
N ARG A 444 20.85 27.17 -27.15
CA ARG A 444 20.41 26.89 -28.52
C ARG A 444 20.45 28.14 -29.38
N LEU A 445 19.95 29.27 -28.89
CA LEU A 445 19.94 30.52 -29.68
C LEU A 445 21.30 31.22 -29.72
N ALA A 446 22.14 31.04 -28.71
CA ALA A 446 23.45 31.69 -28.65
C ALA A 446 24.57 30.87 -29.30
N VAL A 447 24.47 29.53 -29.31
CA VAL A 447 25.58 28.65 -29.68
C VAL A 447 25.24 27.73 -30.85
N THR A 448 24.17 26.93 -30.76
CA THR A 448 23.98 25.80 -31.71
C THR A 448 23.03 26.10 -32.86
N TYR A 449 22.13 27.08 -32.72
CA TYR A 449 21.06 27.44 -33.66
C TYR A 449 20.22 26.25 -34.16
N GLN A 450 20.06 25.21 -33.32
CA GLN A 450 19.31 24.02 -33.70
C GLN A 450 17.81 24.33 -33.86
N PRO A 451 17.14 23.68 -34.83
CA PRO A 451 15.69 23.80 -34.97
C PRO A 451 14.97 23.09 -33.82
N LEU A 452 13.77 23.58 -33.49
CA LEU A 452 12.87 22.86 -32.58
C LEU A 452 12.15 21.74 -33.34
N PRO A 453 12.10 20.51 -32.79
CA PRO A 453 11.37 19.42 -33.42
C PRO A 453 9.87 19.73 -33.43
N LYS A 454 9.17 19.33 -34.49
CA LYS A 454 7.71 19.54 -34.63
C LYS A 454 6.90 18.71 -33.63
N GLN A 455 7.43 17.57 -33.22
CA GLN A 455 6.81 16.66 -32.27
C GLN A 455 7.76 16.47 -31.09
N PRO A 456 7.23 16.44 -29.86
CA PRO A 456 8.06 16.19 -28.70
C PRO A 456 8.67 14.78 -28.80
N PRO A 457 9.92 14.61 -28.36
CA PRO A 457 10.57 13.30 -28.40
C PRO A 457 9.88 12.33 -27.43
N ASP A 458 9.77 11.07 -27.82
CA ASP A 458 9.05 10.06 -27.05
C ASP A 458 9.86 9.60 -25.82
N ALA A 459 9.47 10.08 -24.64
CA ALA A 459 10.07 9.68 -23.38
C ALA A 459 9.76 8.23 -22.97
N SER A 460 8.79 7.57 -23.61
CA SER A 460 8.34 6.22 -23.28
C SER A 460 9.06 5.11 -24.04
N ALA A 461 9.85 5.45 -25.06
CA ALA A 461 10.52 4.49 -25.95
C ALA A 461 11.43 3.45 -25.24
N ASN A 462 11.82 3.71 -23.98
CA ASN A 462 12.66 2.83 -23.17
C ASN A 462 12.04 2.48 -21.80
N ALA A 463 10.71 2.43 -21.70
CA ALA A 463 10.05 2.08 -20.45
C ALA A 463 10.48 0.69 -19.93
N ALA A 464 10.93 0.63 -18.67
CA ALA A 464 11.39 -0.60 -18.05
C ALA A 464 10.68 -0.84 -16.72
N VAL A 465 9.84 -1.88 -16.66
CA VAL A 465 9.27 -2.38 -15.41
C VAL A 465 10.32 -3.25 -14.72
N ARG A 466 10.72 -2.87 -13.50
CA ARG A 466 11.78 -3.54 -12.73
C ARG A 466 11.29 -4.12 -11.41
N VAL A 467 10.00 -3.97 -11.12
CA VAL A 467 9.33 -4.60 -9.98
C VAL A 467 8.46 -5.75 -10.46
N ALA A 468 8.27 -6.72 -9.58
CA ALA A 468 7.31 -7.81 -9.73
C ALA A 468 6.68 -8.11 -8.37
N THR A 469 5.49 -8.71 -8.38
CA THR A 469 4.86 -9.23 -7.17
C THR A 469 5.80 -10.21 -6.46
N GLU A 470 5.80 -10.18 -5.14
CA GLU A 470 6.39 -11.27 -4.36
C GLU A 470 5.33 -12.37 -4.26
N PRO A 471 5.59 -13.62 -4.69
CA PRO A 471 4.59 -14.68 -4.62
C PRO A 471 4.07 -14.84 -3.20
N PHE A 472 2.77 -14.61 -3.03
CA PHE A 472 2.11 -14.81 -1.75
C PHE A 472 1.55 -16.22 -1.69
N GLN A 473 1.94 -16.96 -0.66
CA GLN A 473 1.30 -18.21 -0.28
C GLN A 473 0.76 -18.03 1.12
N PRO A 474 -0.55 -18.23 1.35
CA PRO A 474 -1.11 -18.33 2.69
C PRO A 474 -0.25 -19.28 3.53
N ALA A 475 0.11 -18.86 4.74
CA ALA A 475 0.84 -19.73 5.64
C ALA A 475 -0.01 -20.99 5.89
N PRO A 476 0.54 -22.21 5.68
CA PRO A 476 -0.19 -23.42 5.99
C PRO A 476 -0.54 -23.39 7.46
N VAL A 477 -1.80 -23.69 7.77
CA VAL A 477 -2.24 -23.72 9.15
C VAL A 477 -1.50 -24.83 9.86
N ARG A 478 -0.58 -24.44 10.73
CA ARG A 478 -0.02 -25.39 11.67
C ARG A 478 -1.08 -25.60 12.74
N PRO A 479 -1.55 -26.84 12.97
CA PRO A 479 -2.41 -27.13 14.10
C PRO A 479 -1.72 -26.64 15.36
N LEU A 480 -2.49 -26.07 16.29
CA LEU A 480 -1.93 -25.55 17.53
C LEU A 480 -1.21 -26.72 18.20
N ALA A 481 0.05 -26.50 18.63
CA ALA A 481 0.73 -27.53 19.41
C ALA A 481 -0.20 -27.89 20.58
N PRO A 482 -0.49 -29.18 20.81
CA PRO A 482 -1.38 -29.59 21.88
C PRO A 482 -0.91 -28.92 23.16
N LEU A 483 -1.82 -28.21 23.83
CA LEU A 483 -1.52 -27.59 25.13
C LEU A 483 -0.87 -28.68 25.98
N PRO A 484 0.30 -28.41 26.60
CA PRO A 484 0.96 -29.41 27.41
C PRO A 484 -0.08 -29.94 28.39
N ASP A 485 -0.34 -31.24 28.30
CA ASP A 485 -1.30 -31.90 29.17
C ASP A 485 -1.02 -31.39 30.57
N ALA A 486 -2.05 -30.87 31.24
CA ALA A 486 -1.99 -30.50 32.65
C ALA A 486 -1.81 -31.78 33.47
N ALA A 487 -0.68 -32.45 33.28
CA ALA A 487 -0.29 -33.68 33.88
C ALA A 487 0.08 -33.35 35.32
N GLY A 488 -0.92 -33.48 36.19
CA GLY A 488 -0.69 -34.01 37.52
C GLY A 488 -0.10 -33.08 38.56
N GLY A 489 -0.32 -31.77 38.46
CA GLY A 489 -0.15 -30.86 39.59
C GLY A 489 -1.22 -31.12 40.66
N LYS A 490 -1.10 -32.21 41.45
CA LYS A 490 -1.82 -32.41 42.71
C LYS A 490 -1.36 -31.33 43.71
N GLY A 491 -1.84 -30.11 43.54
CA GLY A 491 -1.75 -29.06 44.55
C GLY A 491 -2.70 -29.40 45.69
N GLY A 492 -2.16 -29.96 46.77
CA GLY A 492 -2.90 -30.18 48.00
C GLY A 492 -3.42 -28.85 48.54
N CYS A 493 -4.74 -28.74 48.67
CA CYS A 493 -5.39 -27.71 49.48
C CYS A 493 -5.02 -27.96 50.94
N VAL A 494 -4.03 -27.22 51.46
CA VAL A 494 -3.84 -27.08 52.90
C VAL A 494 -4.78 -25.98 53.35
N ILE A 495 -5.94 -26.37 53.85
CA ILE A 495 -6.77 -25.50 54.69
C ILE A 495 -6.09 -25.49 56.06
N MET A 496 -5.55 -24.34 56.47
CA MET A 496 -5.29 -24.02 57.86
C MET A 496 -6.15 -22.84 58.27
#